data_AF-A0AAU9G487-F1
#
_entry.id   AF-A0AAU9G487-F1
#
_cell.length_a   1.000
_cell.length_b   1.000
_cell.length_c   1.000
_cell.angle_alpha   90.00
_cell.angle_beta   90.00
_cell.angle_gamma   90.00
#
_symmetry.space_group_name_H-M   'P 1'
#
loop_
_entity.id
_entity.type
_entity.pdbx_description
1 polymer ?
#
loop_
_entity_poly.entity_id
_entity_poly.type
_entity_poly.pdbx_seq_one_letter_code
_entity_poly.pdbx_strand_id
1 'polypeptide(L)'
;MVLRKVFPAMYTLSEDTPACSRNATLYLLRCIFLMGVRQPPARFFIVYCLWSFALNLSSTFYQPIGFLTGYISHLSEFSPGEFLTSLQVAFNAWSCSTKDLIVWALVKHFDEANNILDEMDKRITQPSERFRVHRAVSISNRIFFFFMAVYMVYATNTFLTAIMMGRPPYQNYYPYLDWRSSSWHLGLQSGPWPVPASRTSALTAIQ
;
A
#
# COMPACT_ATOMS: atom_id res chain seq x y z
N MET A 1 -8.31 10.81 -23.94
CA MET A 1 -9.57 11.24 -23.30
C MET A 1 -10.01 10.35 -22.13
N VAL A 2 -9.69 9.05 -22.09
CA VAL A 2 -10.13 8.14 -21.02
C VAL A 2 -9.56 8.49 -19.63
N LEU A 3 -8.25 8.76 -19.54
CA LEU A 3 -7.60 9.06 -18.25
C LEU A 3 -8.20 10.28 -17.53
N ARG A 4 -8.59 11.31 -18.27
CA ARG A 4 -9.24 12.52 -17.74
C ARG A 4 -10.65 12.25 -17.20
N LYS A 5 -11.35 11.24 -17.71
CA LYS A 5 -12.65 10.81 -17.17
C LYS A 5 -12.49 10.01 -15.88
N VAL A 6 -11.47 9.16 -15.79
CA VAL A 6 -11.23 8.32 -14.61
C VAL A 6 -10.62 9.13 -13.46
N PHE A 7 -9.67 10.00 -13.79
CA PHE A 7 -8.93 10.80 -12.83
C PHE A 7 -9.02 12.31 -13.11
N PRO A 8 -10.23 12.91 -13.00
CA PRO A 8 -10.44 14.31 -13.37
C PRO A 8 -9.63 15.29 -12.53
N ALA A 9 -9.41 15.00 -11.24
CA ALA A 9 -8.71 15.91 -10.32
C ALA A 9 -7.19 15.98 -10.54
N MET A 10 -6.63 15.23 -11.50
CA MET A 10 -5.24 15.39 -11.97
C MET A 10 -5.08 16.52 -13.01
N TYR A 11 -6.18 17.05 -13.53
CA TYR A 11 -6.19 18.07 -14.56
C TYR A 11 -6.72 19.38 -13.98
N THR A 12 -6.08 20.48 -14.35
CA THR A 12 -6.53 21.81 -13.95
C THR A 12 -7.87 22.11 -14.62
N LEU A 13 -8.85 22.52 -13.81
CA LEU A 13 -10.19 22.92 -14.25
C LEU A 13 -10.18 24.37 -14.76
N SER A 14 -11.24 24.76 -15.49
CA SER A 14 -11.42 26.15 -15.94
C SER A 14 -11.71 27.09 -14.77
N GLU A 15 -11.44 28.38 -14.96
CA GLU A 15 -11.71 29.44 -13.97
C GLU A 15 -13.22 29.62 -13.70
N ASP A 16 -14.06 29.23 -14.67
CA ASP A 16 -15.53 29.27 -14.57
C ASP A 16 -16.08 28.25 -13.57
N THR A 17 -15.29 27.23 -13.23
CA THR A 17 -15.69 26.20 -12.28
C THR A 17 -15.46 26.70 -10.85
N PRO A 18 -16.44 26.53 -9.92
CA PRO A 18 -16.25 26.86 -8.51
C PRO A 18 -15.00 26.19 -7.92
N ALA A 19 -14.34 26.87 -6.99
CA ALA A 19 -13.21 26.29 -6.26
C ALA A 19 -13.66 25.07 -5.45
N CYS A 20 -12.85 24.01 -5.46
CA CYS A 20 -13.09 22.79 -4.67
C CYS A 20 -11.73 22.18 -4.28
N SER A 21 -11.10 22.77 -3.28
CA SER A 21 -9.78 22.43 -2.77
C SER A 21 -9.75 21.06 -2.07
N ARG A 22 -10.88 20.59 -1.50
CA ARG A 22 -11.05 19.21 -1.00
C ARG A 22 -10.64 18.14 -2.02
N ASN A 23 -10.80 18.41 -3.32
CA ASN A 23 -10.38 17.46 -4.36
C ASN A 23 -8.87 17.22 -4.38
N ALA A 24 -8.04 18.03 -3.71
CA ALA A 24 -6.62 17.78 -3.55
C ALA A 24 -6.32 16.52 -2.74
N THR A 25 -7.22 16.10 -1.84
CA THR A 25 -7.06 14.91 -0.99
C THR A 25 -7.92 13.72 -1.46
N LEU A 26 -8.65 13.87 -2.57
CA LEU A 26 -9.64 12.90 -3.03
C LEU A 26 -9.07 11.49 -3.22
N TYR A 27 -7.96 11.36 -3.95
CA TYR A 27 -7.38 10.05 -4.23
C TYR A 27 -6.68 9.45 -3.02
N LEU A 28 -6.04 10.30 -2.19
CA LEU A 28 -5.45 9.88 -0.93
C LEU A 28 -6.51 9.27 -0.01
N LEU A 29 -7.65 9.95 0.19
CA LEU A 29 -8.73 9.45 1.04
C LEU A 29 -9.42 8.20 0.47
N ARG A 30 -9.48 8.05 -0.86
CA ARG A 30 -9.92 6.80 -1.50
C ARG A 30 -8.95 5.65 -1.20
N CYS A 31 -7.64 5.90 -1.22
CA CYS A 31 -6.65 4.90 -0.82
C CYS A 31 -6.76 4.55 0.66
N ILE A 32 -6.92 5.53 1.56
CA ILE A 32 -7.10 5.29 2.99
C ILE A 32 -8.40 4.50 3.26
N PHE A 33 -9.46 4.72 2.47
CA PHE A 33 -10.66 3.89 2.51
C PHE A 33 -10.37 2.45 2.08
N LEU A 34 -9.62 2.24 0.99
CA LEU A 34 -9.24 0.88 0.56
C LEU A 34 -8.32 0.17 1.56
N MET A 35 -7.50 0.91 2.31
CA MET A 35 -6.71 0.41 3.44
C MET A 35 -7.57 -0.04 4.64
N GLY A 36 -8.89 0.19 4.58
CA GLY A 36 -9.82 -0.25 5.62
C GLY A 36 -9.87 0.66 6.85
N VAL A 37 -9.27 1.85 6.77
CA VAL A 37 -9.10 2.74 7.94
C VAL A 37 -10.29 3.69 8.13
N ARG A 38 -11.00 4.04 7.04
CA ARG A 38 -12.15 4.96 7.11
C ARG A 38 -13.41 4.26 7.58
N GLN A 39 -14.42 5.08 7.90
CA GLN A 39 -15.73 4.60 8.31
C GLN A 39 -16.37 3.66 7.28
N PRO A 40 -16.89 2.50 7.72
CA PRO A 40 -17.51 1.52 6.85
C PRO A 40 -18.82 2.05 6.22
N PRO A 41 -19.08 1.77 4.93
CA PRO A 41 -20.35 2.11 4.30
C PRO A 41 -21.48 1.21 4.81
N ALA A 42 -22.65 1.77 5.11
CA ALA A 42 -23.79 1.02 5.67
C ALA A 42 -24.21 -0.21 4.82
N ARG A 43 -24.15 -0.09 3.49
CA ARG A 43 -24.55 -1.16 2.55
C ARG A 43 -23.61 -2.38 2.56
N PHE A 44 -22.33 -2.19 2.88
CA PHE A 44 -21.31 -3.25 2.85
C PHE A 44 -20.54 -3.32 4.17
N PHE A 45 -21.19 -2.94 5.28
CA PHE A 45 -20.55 -2.75 6.58
C PHE A 45 -19.75 -3.98 7.02
N ILE A 46 -20.38 -5.16 7.00
CA ILE A 46 -19.75 -6.41 7.45
C ILE A 46 -18.56 -6.78 6.56
N VAL A 47 -18.75 -6.71 5.23
CA VAL A 47 -17.70 -7.04 4.26
C VAL A 47 -16.50 -6.11 4.43
N TYR A 48 -16.75 -4.81 4.57
CA TYR A 48 -15.70 -3.82 4.80
C TYR A 48 -15.02 -4.03 6.16
N CYS A 49 -15.76 -4.30 7.23
CA CYS A 49 -15.15 -4.59 8.54
C CYS A 49 -14.26 -5.84 8.51
N LEU A 50 -14.69 -6.91 7.85
CA LEU A 50 -13.87 -8.12 7.69
C LEU A 50 -12.62 -7.84 6.85
N TRP A 51 -12.77 -7.08 5.76
CA TRP A 51 -11.64 -6.63 4.93
C TRP A 51 -10.64 -5.78 5.72
N SER A 52 -11.13 -4.76 6.42
CA SER A 52 -10.33 -3.89 7.28
C SER A 52 -9.61 -4.67 8.35
N PHE A 53 -10.32 -5.58 9.03
CA PHE A 53 -9.74 -6.40 10.08
C PHE A 53 -8.65 -7.32 9.52
N ALA A 54 -8.92 -8.03 8.42
CA ALA A 54 -7.95 -8.92 7.79
C ALA A 54 -6.70 -8.15 7.32
N LEU A 55 -6.87 -7.03 6.62
CA LEU A 55 -5.75 -6.21 6.14
C LEU A 55 -4.90 -5.70 7.30
N ASN A 56 -5.52 -5.03 8.28
CA ASN A 56 -4.75 -4.39 9.36
C ASN A 56 -4.17 -5.42 10.32
N LEU A 57 -4.85 -6.56 10.57
CA LEU A 57 -4.24 -7.65 11.34
C LEU A 57 -3.00 -8.22 10.62
N SER A 58 -3.10 -8.39 9.29
CA SER A 58 -2.00 -8.93 8.48
C SER A 58 -0.81 -7.99 8.38
N SER A 59 -1.04 -6.70 8.13
CA SER A 59 0.02 -5.70 7.90
C SER A 59 0.57 -5.13 9.20
N THR A 60 -0.27 -4.84 10.20
CA THR A 60 0.15 -4.13 11.43
C THR A 60 0.72 -5.07 12.48
N PHE A 61 0.32 -6.35 12.50
CA PHE A 61 0.75 -7.29 13.55
C PHE A 61 1.46 -8.52 12.98
N TYR A 62 0.86 -9.21 12.02
CA TYR A 62 1.40 -10.47 11.53
C TYR A 62 2.72 -10.29 10.78
N GLN A 63 2.81 -9.33 9.86
CA GLN A 63 4.06 -9.03 9.12
C GLN A 63 5.24 -8.65 10.04
N PRO A 64 5.15 -7.64 10.92
CA PRO A 64 6.29 -7.26 11.76
C PRO A 64 6.73 -8.38 12.71
N ILE A 65 5.79 -9.15 13.26
CA ILE A 65 6.10 -10.32 14.11
C ILE A 65 6.75 -11.44 13.27
N GLY A 66 6.22 -11.72 12.07
CA GLY A 66 6.77 -12.71 11.14
C GLY A 66 8.19 -12.38 10.69
N PHE A 67 8.47 -11.11 10.38
CA PHE A 67 9.82 -10.66 10.06
C PHE A 67 10.77 -10.72 11.26
N LEU A 68 10.30 -10.32 12.45
CA LEU A 68 11.13 -10.34 13.65
C LEU A 68 11.49 -11.77 14.08
N THR A 69 10.52 -12.69 14.01
CA THR A 69 10.75 -14.12 14.31
C THR A 69 11.71 -14.75 13.30
N GLY A 70 11.50 -14.52 12.00
CA GLY A 70 12.42 -14.99 10.95
C GLY A 70 13.85 -14.43 11.12
N TYR A 71 13.97 -13.16 11.49
CA TYR A 71 15.26 -12.55 11.81
C TYR A 71 15.94 -13.25 12.99
N ILE A 72 15.25 -13.35 14.15
CA ILE A 72 15.83 -13.94 15.37
C ILE A 72 16.25 -15.40 15.15
N SER A 73 15.47 -16.18 14.40
CA SER A 73 15.74 -17.60 14.16
C SER A 73 16.92 -17.87 13.22
N HIS A 74 17.24 -16.96 12.30
CA HIS A 74 18.32 -17.13 11.30
C HIS A 74 19.49 -16.16 11.46
N LEU A 75 19.51 -15.41 12.56
CA LEU A 75 20.53 -14.40 12.88
C LEU A 75 21.98 -14.93 12.77
N SER A 76 22.21 -16.18 13.18
CA SER A 76 23.54 -16.83 13.14
C SER A 76 23.96 -17.31 11.74
N GLU A 77 23.04 -17.32 10.78
CA GLU A 77 23.26 -17.84 9.42
C GLU A 77 23.48 -16.72 8.39
N PHE A 78 23.28 -15.45 8.78
CA PHE A 78 23.38 -14.33 7.85
C PHE A 78 24.81 -13.90 7.57
N SER A 79 25.12 -13.74 6.28
CA SER A 79 26.25 -12.92 5.86
C SER A 79 26.02 -11.43 6.23
N PRO A 80 27.07 -10.58 6.30
CA PRO A 80 26.91 -9.17 6.62
C PRO A 80 25.93 -8.42 5.70
N GLY A 81 25.88 -8.77 4.41
CA GLY A 81 24.94 -8.18 3.45
C GLY A 81 23.48 -8.61 3.69
N GLU A 82 23.26 -9.88 4.03
CA GLU A 82 21.93 -10.41 4.35
C GLU A 82 21.41 -9.84 5.67
N PHE A 83 22.30 -9.67 6.65
CA PHE A 83 21.98 -9.02 7.92
C PHE A 83 21.48 -7.59 7.72
N LEU A 84 22.21 -6.77 6.98
CA LEU A 84 21.83 -5.37 6.72
C LEU A 84 20.51 -5.27 5.94
N THR A 85 20.31 -6.15 4.95
CA THR A 85 19.07 -6.22 4.17
C THR A 85 17.89 -6.61 5.05
N SER A 86 18.05 -7.63 5.90
CA SER A 86 16.99 -8.08 6.81
C SER A 86 16.63 -7.01 7.84
N LEU A 87 17.63 -6.29 8.36
CA LEU A 87 17.42 -5.18 9.29
C LEU A 87 16.62 -4.04 8.64
N GLN A 88 16.95 -3.69 7.39
CA GLN A 88 16.19 -2.70 6.61
C GLN A 88 14.73 -3.11 6.44
N VAL A 89 14.47 -4.39 6.13
CA VAL A 89 13.11 -4.91 5.98
C VAL A 89 12.34 -4.86 7.29
N ALA A 90 12.98 -5.22 8.41
CA ALA A 90 12.36 -5.13 9.74
C ALA A 90 11.97 -3.68 10.08
N PHE A 91 12.88 -2.71 9.91
CA PHE A 91 12.56 -1.30 10.14
C PHE A 91 11.43 -0.79 9.23
N ASN A 92 11.39 -1.23 7.97
CA ASN A 92 10.30 -0.89 7.05
C ASN A 92 8.95 -1.46 7.53
N ALA A 93 8.91 -2.72 7.97
CA ALA A 93 7.67 -3.35 8.47
C ALA A 93 7.13 -2.65 9.72
N TRP A 94 8.01 -2.33 10.68
CA TRP A 94 7.65 -1.58 11.88
C TRP A 94 7.21 -0.15 11.55
N SER A 95 7.94 0.54 10.67
CA SER A 95 7.59 1.91 10.24
C SER A 95 6.24 1.94 9.51
N CYS A 96 5.94 0.93 8.68
CA CYS A 96 4.65 0.80 8.03
C CYS A 96 3.53 0.58 9.06
N SER A 97 3.76 -0.31 10.04
CA SER A 97 2.80 -0.58 11.11
C SER A 97 2.52 0.67 11.96
N THR A 98 3.56 1.41 12.35
CA THR A 98 3.41 2.69 13.06
C THR A 98 2.66 3.72 12.22
N LYS A 99 2.98 3.82 10.92
CA LYS A 99 2.29 4.72 9.99
C LYS A 99 0.79 4.38 9.92
N ASP A 100 0.43 3.11 9.83
CA ASP A 100 -0.98 2.68 9.78
C ASP A 100 -1.72 3.07 11.06
N LEU A 101 -1.11 2.88 12.23
CA LEU A 101 -1.67 3.33 13.51
C LEU A 101 -1.85 4.85 13.59
N ILE A 102 -0.87 5.62 13.09
CA ILE A 102 -0.98 7.09 13.03
C ILE A 102 -2.13 7.49 12.11
N VAL A 103 -2.26 6.87 10.93
CA VAL A 103 -3.36 7.15 10.00
C VAL A 103 -4.70 6.79 10.64
N TRP A 104 -4.80 5.66 11.35
CA TRP A 104 -6.00 5.29 12.12
C TRP A 104 -6.38 6.37 13.14
N ALA A 105 -5.42 6.88 13.89
CA ALA A 105 -5.68 7.90 14.91
C ALA A 105 -6.09 9.24 14.29
N LEU A 106 -5.46 9.64 13.18
CA LEU A 106 -5.56 11.00 12.63
C LEU A 106 -6.50 11.13 11.41
N VAL A 107 -7.04 10.03 10.86
CA VAL A 107 -7.89 10.10 9.65
C VAL A 107 -9.10 11.02 9.82
N LYS A 108 -9.66 11.13 11.02
CA LYS A 108 -10.78 12.04 11.30
C LYS A 108 -10.40 13.50 11.12
N HIS A 109 -9.18 13.87 11.48
CA HIS A 109 -8.68 15.23 11.29
C HIS A 109 -8.49 15.59 9.81
N PHE A 110 -8.26 14.61 8.92
CA PHE A 110 -8.29 14.87 7.48
C PHE A 110 -9.68 15.28 6.99
N ASP A 111 -10.73 14.65 7.52
CA ASP A 111 -12.10 14.99 7.18
C ASP A 111 -12.48 16.38 7.72
N GLU A 112 -12.04 16.72 8.93
CA GLU A 112 -12.18 18.07 9.51
C GLU A 112 -11.42 19.13 8.70
N ALA A 113 -10.17 18.86 8.32
CA ALA A 113 -9.38 19.76 7.49
C ALA A 113 -10.05 20.02 6.13
N ASN A 114 -10.65 19.00 5.52
CA ASN A 114 -11.42 19.17 4.29
C ASN A 114 -12.70 19.99 4.49
N ASN A 115 -13.33 19.96 5.67
CA ASN A 115 -14.45 20.85 5.97
C ASN A 115 -14.00 22.30 6.09
N ILE A 116 -12.84 22.56 6.70
CA ILE A 116 -12.25 23.91 6.77
C ILE A 116 -11.93 24.44 5.37
N LEU A 117 -11.33 23.59 4.51
CA LEU A 117 -11.05 23.91 3.12
C LEU A 117 -12.31 24.28 2.34
N ASP A 118 -13.42 23.55 2.53
CA ASP A 118 -14.70 23.88 1.90
C ASP A 118 -15.24 25.25 2.35
N GLU A 119 -15.09 25.62 3.64
CA GLU A 119 -15.47 26.95 4.12
C GLU A 119 -14.59 28.06 3.56
N MET A 120 -13.30 27.79 3.35
CA MET A 120 -12.38 28.73 2.72
C MET A 120 -12.69 28.93 1.23
N ASP A 121 -13.06 27.86 0.52
CA ASP A 121 -13.42 27.92 -0.91
C ASP A 121 -14.61 28.85 -1.17
N LYS A 122 -15.57 28.96 -0.23
CA LYS A 122 -16.72 29.87 -0.34
C LYS A 122 -16.32 31.34 -0.44
N ARG A 123 -15.14 31.71 0.06
CA ARG A 123 -14.63 33.09 0.04
C ARG A 123 -13.96 33.44 -1.29
N ILE A 124 -13.70 32.44 -2.15
CA ILE A 124 -12.98 32.61 -3.41
C ILE A 124 -13.94 33.08 -4.51
N THR A 125 -13.87 34.37 -4.81
CA THR A 125 -14.76 35.01 -5.79
C THR A 125 -14.06 35.32 -7.11
N GLN A 126 -12.75 35.54 -7.10
CA GLN A 126 -12.00 35.94 -8.29
C GLN A 126 -11.65 34.72 -9.17
N PRO A 127 -11.82 34.81 -10.50
CA PRO A 127 -11.45 33.73 -11.43
C PRO A 127 -9.99 33.29 -11.33
N SER A 128 -9.07 34.26 -11.18
CA SER A 128 -7.63 34.02 -11.03
C SER A 128 -7.30 33.22 -9.77
N GLU A 129 -8.01 33.45 -8.66
CA GLU A 129 -7.83 32.69 -7.42
C GLU A 129 -8.37 31.26 -7.56
N ARG A 130 -9.52 31.09 -8.23
CA ARG A 130 -10.07 29.75 -8.54
C ARG A 130 -9.09 28.94 -9.37
N PHE A 131 -8.49 29.56 -10.39
CA PHE A 131 -7.47 28.91 -11.21
C PHE A 131 -6.27 28.43 -10.37
N ARG A 132 -5.80 29.26 -9.43
CA ARG A 132 -4.71 28.88 -8.52
C ARG A 132 -5.06 27.68 -7.67
N VAL A 133 -6.29 27.60 -7.14
CA VAL A 133 -6.77 26.43 -6.39
C VAL A 133 -6.83 25.20 -7.28
N HIS A 134 -7.43 25.30 -8.47
CA HIS A 134 -7.51 24.18 -9.43
C HIS A 134 -6.13 23.67 -9.83
N ARG A 135 -5.16 24.59 -10.00
CA ARG A 135 -3.77 24.23 -10.28
C ARG A 135 -3.15 23.51 -9.09
N ALA A 136 -3.32 24.00 -7.87
CA ALA A 136 -2.83 23.36 -6.65
C ALA A 136 -3.41 21.94 -6.48
N VAL A 137 -4.72 21.77 -6.64
CA VAL A 137 -5.41 20.46 -6.62
C VAL A 137 -4.78 19.51 -7.64
N SER A 138 -4.59 19.97 -8.87
CA SER A 138 -4.02 19.13 -9.94
C SER A 138 -2.57 18.71 -9.65
N ILE A 139 -1.76 19.60 -9.09
CA ILE A 139 -0.37 19.31 -8.72
C ILE A 139 -0.32 18.32 -7.56
N SER A 140 -1.10 18.53 -6.51
CA SER A 140 -1.15 17.63 -5.35
C SER A 140 -1.52 16.20 -5.75
N ASN A 141 -2.54 16.04 -6.60
CA ASN A 141 -2.95 14.74 -7.09
C ASN A 141 -1.90 14.10 -8.01
N ARG A 142 -1.20 14.87 -8.86
CA ARG A 142 -0.10 14.35 -9.69
C ARG A 142 1.08 13.87 -8.87
N ILE A 143 1.47 14.63 -7.83
CA ILE A 143 2.54 14.23 -6.89
C ILE A 143 2.15 12.91 -6.21
N PHE A 144 0.91 12.81 -5.73
CA PHE A 144 0.40 11.58 -5.13
C PHE A 144 0.47 10.39 -6.09
N PHE A 145 0.00 10.54 -7.33
CA PHE A 145 0.06 9.46 -8.32
C PHE A 145 1.49 9.09 -8.71
N PHE A 146 2.38 10.06 -8.83
CA PHE A 146 3.79 9.81 -9.10
C PHE A 146 4.41 8.97 -7.96
N PHE A 147 4.19 9.37 -6.71
CA PHE A 147 4.65 8.61 -5.55
C PHE A 147 4.07 7.19 -5.54
N MET A 148 2.76 7.04 -5.76
CA MET A 148 2.10 5.74 -5.82
C MET A 148 2.63 4.88 -6.96
N ALA A 149 2.92 5.45 -8.13
CA ALA A 149 3.48 4.70 -9.26
C ALA A 149 4.87 4.15 -8.93
N VAL A 150 5.75 4.99 -8.36
CA VAL A 150 7.09 4.55 -7.93
C VAL A 150 6.98 3.45 -6.88
N TYR A 151 6.10 3.61 -5.89
CA TYR A 151 5.87 2.61 -4.86
C TYR A 151 5.35 1.28 -5.43
N MET A 152 4.38 1.32 -6.34
CA MET A 152 3.83 0.14 -6.99
C MET A 152 4.87 -0.58 -7.86
N VAL A 153 5.73 0.16 -8.57
CA VAL A 153 6.84 -0.43 -9.33
C VAL A 153 7.81 -1.16 -8.39
N TYR A 154 8.18 -0.53 -7.27
CA TYR A 154 9.05 -1.15 -6.27
C TYR A 154 8.42 -2.43 -5.67
N ALA A 155 7.15 -2.36 -5.25
CA ALA A 155 6.43 -3.49 -4.68
C ALA A 155 6.30 -4.64 -5.69
N THR A 156 5.95 -4.34 -6.94
CA THR A 156 5.81 -5.34 -8.01
C THR A 156 7.16 -5.98 -8.33
N ASN A 157 8.24 -5.20 -8.42
CA ASN A 157 9.58 -5.73 -8.67
C ASN A 157 10.06 -6.65 -7.54
N THR A 158 9.80 -6.27 -6.29
CA THR A 158 10.13 -7.07 -5.11
C THR A 158 9.38 -8.41 -5.14
N PHE A 159 8.08 -8.36 -5.44
CA PHE A 159 7.24 -9.54 -5.57
C PHE A 159 7.68 -10.46 -6.71
N LEU A 160 7.92 -9.90 -7.91
CA LEU A 160 8.42 -10.65 -9.06
C LEU A 160 9.78 -11.30 -8.78
N THR A 161 10.70 -10.58 -8.14
CA THR A 161 12.02 -11.10 -7.77
C THR A 161 11.89 -12.29 -6.81
N ALA A 162 11.03 -12.20 -5.81
CA ALA A 162 10.79 -13.30 -4.87
C ALA A 162 10.26 -14.56 -5.59
N ILE A 163 9.30 -14.39 -6.50
CA ILE A 163 8.77 -15.47 -7.32
C ILE A 163 9.87 -16.09 -8.20
N MET A 164 10.68 -15.28 -8.88
CA MET A 164 11.78 -15.76 -9.73
C MET A 164 12.83 -16.55 -8.92
N MET A 165 13.02 -16.19 -7.65
CA MET A 165 13.91 -16.88 -6.72
C MET A 165 13.26 -18.12 -6.06
N GLY A 166 11.99 -18.43 -6.35
CA GLY A 166 11.28 -19.57 -5.78
C GLY A 166 11.05 -19.46 -4.27
N ARG A 167 11.08 -18.23 -3.73
CA ARG A 167 10.88 -17.95 -2.30
C ARG A 167 9.58 -17.16 -2.13
N PRO A 168 8.79 -17.42 -1.08
CA PRO A 168 7.61 -16.62 -0.81
C PRO A 168 8.01 -15.14 -0.66
N PRO A 169 7.28 -14.22 -1.30
CA PRO A 169 7.53 -12.79 -1.14
C PRO A 169 7.53 -12.44 0.33
N TYR A 170 8.51 -11.64 0.75
CA TYR A 170 8.69 -11.20 2.14
C TYR A 170 9.01 -12.32 3.15
N GLN A 171 9.24 -13.57 2.73
CA GLN A 171 9.55 -14.70 3.63
C GLN A 171 8.61 -14.81 4.84
N ASN A 172 7.33 -14.41 4.70
CA ASN A 172 6.37 -14.48 5.79
C ASN A 172 6.27 -15.93 6.29
N TYR A 173 6.53 -16.13 7.58
CA TYR A 173 6.48 -17.44 8.23
C TYR A 173 5.02 -17.86 8.45
N TYR A 174 4.53 -18.81 7.65
CA TYR A 174 3.23 -19.43 7.85
C TYR A 174 3.41 -20.78 8.56
N PRO A 175 3.06 -20.90 9.86
CA PRO A 175 3.34 -22.10 10.66
C PRO A 175 2.69 -23.39 10.15
N TYR A 176 1.67 -23.30 9.28
CA TYR A 176 0.97 -24.45 8.70
C TYR A 176 1.20 -24.63 7.19
N LEU A 177 2.05 -23.80 6.57
CA LEU A 177 2.27 -23.81 5.13
C LEU A 177 3.78 -23.83 4.85
N ASP A 178 4.30 -25.03 4.64
CA ASP A 178 5.71 -25.21 4.28
C ASP A 178 5.89 -25.02 2.77
N TRP A 179 6.36 -23.83 2.37
CA TRP A 179 6.68 -23.52 0.98
C TRP A 179 7.79 -24.39 0.39
N ARG A 180 8.60 -25.06 1.22
CA ARG A 180 9.64 -25.99 0.76
C ARG A 180 9.08 -27.36 0.41
N SER A 181 7.86 -27.68 0.84
CA SER A 181 7.26 -29.01 0.65
C SER A 181 6.75 -29.24 -0.78
N SER A 182 6.29 -28.21 -1.49
CA SER A 182 5.73 -28.33 -2.85
C SER A 182 5.51 -26.99 -3.54
N SER A 183 5.63 -26.94 -4.87
CA SER A 183 5.29 -25.78 -5.72
C SER A 183 3.83 -25.32 -5.55
N TRP A 184 2.94 -26.21 -5.11
CA TRP A 184 1.55 -25.88 -4.76
C TRP A 184 1.46 -25.04 -3.47
N HIS A 185 2.23 -25.40 -2.44
CA HIS A 185 2.29 -24.64 -1.18
C HIS A 185 2.96 -23.28 -1.40
N LEU A 186 3.99 -23.23 -2.26
CA LEU A 186 4.60 -21.96 -2.69
C LEU A 186 3.59 -21.07 -3.44
N GLY A 187 2.77 -21.62 -4.33
CA GLY A 187 1.70 -20.89 -5.04
C GLY A 187 0.63 -20.35 -4.08
N LEU A 188 0.15 -21.18 -3.15
CA LEU A 188 -0.80 -20.74 -2.12
C LEU A 188 -0.26 -19.60 -1.26
N GLN A 189 1.04 -19.61 -0.95
CA GLN A 189 1.69 -18.57 -0.14
C GLN A 189 2.05 -17.30 -0.93
N SER A 190 2.19 -17.38 -2.25
CA SER A 190 2.56 -16.26 -3.12
C SER A 190 1.38 -15.63 -3.89
N GLY A 191 0.20 -16.24 -3.91
CA GLY A 191 -0.99 -15.74 -4.60
C GLY A 191 -1.36 -16.55 -5.86
N PRO A 192 -2.52 -16.31 -6.48
CA PRO A 192 -3.13 -17.25 -7.41
C PRO A 192 -2.46 -17.18 -8.80
N TRP A 193 -1.30 -17.80 -8.96
CA TRP A 193 -0.79 -18.20 -10.27
C TRP A 193 0.06 -19.47 -10.17
N PRO A 194 -0.01 -20.41 -11.15
CA PRO A 194 0.75 -21.64 -11.08
C PRO A 194 2.25 -21.33 -11.20
N VAL A 195 3.02 -21.70 -10.17
CA VAL A 195 4.48 -21.72 -10.26
C VAL A 195 4.89 -22.92 -11.14
N PRO A 196 5.73 -22.74 -12.18
CA PRO A 196 6.13 -23.84 -13.05
C PRO A 196 6.89 -24.92 -12.26
N ALA A 197 6.42 -26.17 -12.37
CA ALA A 197 6.89 -27.33 -11.62
C ALA A 197 8.29 -27.85 -12.03
N SER A 198 9.13 -27.04 -12.71
CA SER A 198 10.34 -27.55 -13.38
C SER A 198 11.64 -27.40 -12.57
N ARG A 199 11.60 -27.23 -11.25
CA ARG A 199 12.82 -27.06 -10.44
C ARG A 199 12.94 -27.98 -9.22
N THR A 200 12.31 -29.15 -9.26
CA THR A 200 12.42 -30.17 -8.20
C THR A 200 13.48 -31.24 -8.49
N SER A 201 14.22 -31.16 -9.59
CA SER A 201 15.14 -32.24 -10.03
C SER A 201 16.63 -31.91 -9.98
N ALA A 202 17.04 -30.76 -9.43
CA ALA A 202 18.44 -30.32 -9.52
C ALA A 202 19.20 -30.24 -8.17
N LEU A 203 18.57 -30.59 -7.04
CA LEU A 203 19.24 -30.53 -5.72
C LEU A 203 19.40 -31.90 -5.04
N THR A 204 19.24 -32.99 -5.78
CA THR A 204 19.59 -34.36 -5.33
C THR A 204 20.85 -34.91 -6.01
N ALA A 205 21.62 -34.07 -6.71
CA ALA A 205 22.82 -34.49 -7.42
C ALA A 205 24.00 -33.52 -7.23
N ILE A 206 24.28 -33.09 -6.00
CA ILE A 206 25.64 -32.72 -5.58
C ILE A 206 25.81 -33.24 -4.15
N GLN A 207 26.79 -34.12 -3.99
CA GLN A 207 27.30 -34.70 -2.73
C GLN A 207 27.70 -33.65 -1.71
#